data_AF-A0A960M8U5-F1
#
_entry.id   AF-A0A960M8U5-F1
#
_cell.length_a   1.000
_cell.length_b   1.000
_cell.length_c   1.000
_cell.angle_alpha   90.00
_cell.angle_beta   90.00
_cell.angle_gamma   90.00
#
_symmetry.space_group_name_H-M   'P 1'
#
loop_
_entity.id
_entity.type
_entity.pdbx_description
1 polymer ?
#
loop_
_entity_poly.entity_id
_entity_poly.type
_entity_poly.pdbx_seq_one_letter_code
_entity_poly.pdbx_strand_id
1 'polypeptide(L)'
;MRQLFLLFFCFFSPLVAQQDLLPNGKETSKEQELPPNPQLLKPTWWDFFAVDPEKLPAQIEKMKTFLHRMQEDLTPTQQSEAAPLIQQIQVGLQRYSDISKQKWSQPPPEVTVKEKYTFQEFLQLGYHLRDVHEVCDRQELKIVMEKANLRSDQSYLDSLTVSYLSLSKADPSRLIKGLTIIGTKISLETDKKRLDGLKIQADREKILLHEIQKEVAFARGHIDISQIALPLFEQEVTRAKIQLRQAQVSLLEKQTQLATQESTEANSEILNQTLIRSRAEVNLIRAQLTYILAQILLHPE
;
A
#
# COMPACT_ATOMS: atom_id res chain seq x y z
N MET A 1 19.73 33.29 -58.23
CA MET A 1 18.39 33.67 -58.73
C MET A 1 17.40 33.31 -57.62
N ARG A 2 16.97 34.29 -56.79
CA ARG A 2 15.72 35.10 -56.92
C ARG A 2 14.49 34.16 -56.98
N GLN A 3 13.51 34.18 -56.06
CA GLN A 3 12.80 35.26 -55.33
C GLN A 3 12.43 34.71 -53.92
N LEU A 4 12.50 35.37 -52.77
CA LEU A 4 12.13 36.72 -52.29
C LEU A 4 10.65 37.10 -52.50
N PHE A 5 9.83 36.88 -51.47
CA PHE A 5 8.75 37.81 -51.12
C PHE A 5 8.85 38.17 -49.63
N LEU A 6 9.12 39.45 -49.42
CA LEU A 6 9.16 40.21 -48.19
C LEU A 6 7.92 41.11 -48.19
N LEU A 7 7.29 41.31 -47.04
CA LEU A 7 6.85 42.59 -46.44
C LEU A 7 5.62 42.36 -45.55
N PHE A 8 5.68 42.55 -44.22
CA PHE A 8 5.73 43.80 -43.43
C PHE A 8 4.37 44.47 -43.28
N PHE A 9 3.93 44.61 -42.02
CA PHE A 9 3.42 45.82 -41.33
C PHE A 9 2.83 45.32 -40.00
N CYS A 10 3.57 45.46 -38.88
CA CYS A 10 3.37 46.48 -37.84
C CYS A 10 1.93 46.47 -37.29
N PHE A 11 1.74 46.35 -35.99
CA PHE A 11 1.09 47.39 -35.17
C PHE A 11 1.14 46.96 -33.68
N PHE A 12 1.99 47.67 -32.93
CA PHE A 12 1.85 48.10 -31.53
C PHE A 12 1.97 47.08 -30.37
N SER A 13 3.17 47.08 -29.78
CA SER A 13 3.33 47.04 -28.32
C SER A 13 2.93 48.38 -27.72
N PRO A 14 2.19 48.42 -26.59
CA PRO A 14 2.40 49.43 -25.59
C PRO A 14 3.41 48.90 -24.57
N LEU A 15 4.57 49.55 -24.63
CA LEU A 15 5.50 49.74 -23.53
C LEU A 15 4.71 50.14 -22.27
N VAL A 16 4.50 49.22 -21.32
CA VAL A 16 4.13 49.57 -19.95
C VAL A 16 5.35 49.33 -19.10
N ALA A 17 5.89 50.44 -18.59
CA ALA A 17 6.96 50.49 -17.63
C ALA A 17 6.61 49.66 -16.40
N GLN A 18 7.29 48.52 -16.24
CA GLN A 18 7.34 47.82 -14.96
C GLN A 18 8.54 48.39 -14.19
N GLN A 19 8.35 49.61 -13.68
CA GLN A 19 9.19 50.19 -12.64
C GLN A 19 8.96 49.40 -11.35
N ASP A 20 10.07 49.11 -10.68
CA ASP A 20 10.17 48.56 -9.34
C ASP A 20 9.11 49.12 -8.38
N LEU A 21 8.14 48.28 -8.05
CA LEU A 21 7.45 48.32 -6.77
C LEU A 21 7.56 46.90 -6.20
N LEU A 22 8.68 46.65 -5.53
CA LEU A 22 8.69 45.78 -4.35
C LEU A 22 7.71 46.39 -3.34
N PRO A 23 6.59 45.75 -2.97
CA PRO A 23 6.24 45.72 -1.57
C PRO A 23 7.14 44.66 -0.95
N ASN A 24 8.20 45.14 -0.31
CA ASN A 24 8.76 44.50 0.86
C ASN A 24 7.63 44.34 1.88
N GLY A 25 6.87 43.27 1.71
CA GLY A 25 5.77 42.85 2.56
C GLY A 25 6.08 41.44 3.02
N LYS A 26 7.08 41.30 3.90
CA LYS A 26 6.96 40.32 4.98
C LYS A 26 5.67 40.70 5.74
N GLU A 27 4.52 40.27 5.23
CA GLU A 27 3.40 40.01 6.11
C GLU A 27 3.88 38.91 7.03
N THR A 28 4.30 39.37 8.20
CA THR A 28 4.58 38.58 9.38
C THR A 28 3.52 37.51 9.52
N SER A 29 3.89 36.28 9.18
CA SER A 29 3.23 35.01 9.47
C SER A 29 3.00 34.87 10.98
N LYS A 30 2.04 35.61 11.52
CA LYS A 30 1.48 35.43 12.86
C LYS A 30 0.18 34.62 12.83
N GLU A 31 -0.38 34.36 11.64
CA GLU A 31 -1.72 33.74 11.52
C GLU A 31 -1.70 32.20 11.55
N GLN A 32 -0.51 31.58 11.53
CA GLN A 32 -0.34 30.12 11.52
C GLN A 32 -0.33 29.47 12.93
N GLU A 33 -0.58 30.26 13.98
CA GLU A 33 -0.45 29.79 15.38
C GLU A 33 -1.71 29.15 15.97
N LEU A 34 -2.90 29.45 15.45
CA LEU A 34 -4.16 29.03 16.07
C LEU A 34 -4.68 27.69 15.52
N PRO A 35 -5.13 26.77 16.40
CA PRO A 35 -5.78 25.53 15.97
C PRO A 35 -7.03 25.79 15.13
N PRO A 36 -7.34 24.90 14.17
CA PRO A 36 -8.51 25.06 13.31
C PRO A 36 -9.81 24.89 14.10
N ASN A 37 -10.68 25.90 14.00
CA ASN A 37 -11.99 25.89 14.66
C ASN A 37 -13.03 25.17 13.78
N PRO A 38 -13.65 24.05 14.22
CA PRO A 38 -14.66 23.31 13.46
C PRO A 38 -15.87 24.16 13.04
N GLN A 39 -16.27 25.15 13.86
CA GLN A 39 -17.41 26.02 13.55
C GLN A 39 -17.06 27.09 12.49
N LEU A 40 -15.78 27.41 12.35
CA LEU A 40 -15.26 28.47 11.47
C LEU A 40 -14.03 27.99 10.67
N LEU A 41 -14.14 26.84 10.02
CA LEU A 41 -13.06 26.27 9.20
C LEU A 41 -12.75 27.18 8.02
N LYS A 42 -11.51 27.67 7.99
CA LYS A 42 -10.93 28.40 6.85
C LYS A 42 -10.51 27.38 5.77
N PRO A 43 -10.53 27.69 4.47
CA PRO A 43 -10.09 26.76 3.42
C PRO A 43 -8.66 26.21 3.61
N THR A 44 -7.76 27.03 4.17
CA THR A 44 -6.34 26.72 4.41
C THR A 44 -6.06 26.15 5.81
N TRP A 45 -7.10 25.69 6.52
CA TRP A 45 -6.96 25.23 7.91
C TRP A 45 -5.94 24.09 8.09
N TRP A 46 -5.73 23.27 7.06
CA TRP A 46 -4.79 22.15 7.08
C TRP A 46 -3.32 22.61 7.22
N ASP A 47 -3.00 23.83 6.82
CA ASP A 47 -1.65 24.39 6.87
C ASP A 47 -1.10 24.48 8.31
N PHE A 48 -1.98 24.41 9.31
CA PHE A 48 -1.61 24.28 10.72
C PHE A 48 -0.86 22.97 11.02
N PHE A 49 -1.22 21.87 10.34
CA PHE A 49 -0.60 20.55 10.47
C PHE A 49 0.46 20.26 9.39
N ALA A 50 0.48 21.04 8.31
CA ALA A 50 1.48 20.93 7.23
C ALA A 50 2.83 21.56 7.63
N VAL A 51 3.39 21.07 8.74
CA VAL A 51 4.67 21.50 9.30
C VAL A 51 5.70 20.37 9.26
N ASP A 52 6.96 20.69 9.55
CA ASP A 52 8.02 19.69 9.67
C ASP A 52 7.63 18.59 10.68
N PRO A 53 7.99 17.31 10.45
CA PRO A 53 7.63 16.19 11.34
C PRO A 53 8.05 16.38 12.81
N GLU A 54 9.09 17.17 13.05
CA GLU A 54 9.58 17.51 14.40
C GLU A 54 8.67 18.51 15.13
N LYS A 55 7.99 19.40 14.40
CA LYS A 55 7.08 20.42 14.94
C LYS A 55 5.64 19.91 15.05
N LEU A 56 5.30 18.87 14.30
CA LEU A 56 3.96 18.28 14.26
C LEU A 56 3.41 17.86 15.64
N PRO A 57 4.18 17.23 16.55
CA PRO A 57 3.69 16.89 17.89
C PRO A 57 3.18 18.09 18.68
N ALA A 58 3.87 19.24 18.60
CA ALA A 58 3.45 20.45 19.30
C ALA A 58 2.11 21.00 18.76
N GLN A 59 1.91 20.94 17.44
CA GLN A 59 0.63 21.36 16.82
C GLN A 59 -0.52 20.41 17.18
N ILE A 60 -0.24 19.11 17.26
CA ILE A 60 -1.21 18.11 17.72
C ILE A 60 -1.64 18.39 19.16
N GLU A 61 -0.71 18.68 20.06
CA GLU A 61 -1.05 19.01 21.45
C GLU A 61 -1.88 20.29 21.57
N LYS A 62 -1.55 21.34 20.80
CA LYS A 62 -2.38 22.55 20.74
C LYS A 62 -3.81 22.24 20.26
N MET A 63 -3.96 21.39 19.25
CA MET A 63 -5.29 20.97 18.77
C MET A 63 -6.04 20.16 19.84
N LYS A 64 -5.37 19.22 20.52
CA LYS A 64 -5.97 18.43 21.61
C LYS A 64 -6.48 19.34 22.73
N THR A 65 -5.66 20.29 23.19
CA THR A 65 -6.07 21.26 24.22
C THR A 65 -7.25 22.11 23.74
N PHE A 66 -7.22 22.57 22.48
CA PHE A 66 -8.32 23.35 21.91
C PHE A 66 -9.64 22.56 21.86
N LEU A 67 -9.61 21.33 21.36
CA LEU A 67 -10.80 20.46 21.30
C LEU A 67 -11.33 20.11 22.68
N HIS A 68 -10.45 19.90 23.66
CA HIS A 68 -10.84 19.60 25.03
C HIS A 68 -11.59 20.77 25.67
N ARG A 69 -11.04 21.99 25.59
CA ARG A 69 -11.71 23.20 26.08
C ARG A 69 -13.03 23.45 25.36
N MET A 70 -13.04 23.32 24.03
CA MET A 70 -14.26 23.46 23.25
C MET A 70 -15.34 22.47 23.70
N GLN A 71 -14.97 21.25 24.09
CA GLN A 71 -15.90 20.22 24.58
C GLN A 71 -16.49 20.55 25.95
N GLU A 72 -15.76 21.28 26.82
CA GLU A 72 -16.26 21.76 28.11
C GLU A 72 -17.35 22.83 27.97
N ASP A 73 -17.28 23.62 26.89
CA ASP A 73 -18.24 24.69 26.59
C ASP A 73 -19.51 24.19 25.86
N LEU A 74 -19.60 22.90 25.51
CA LEU A 74 -20.74 22.34 24.78
C LEU A 74 -21.93 22.03 25.69
N THR A 75 -23.14 22.16 25.14
CA THR A 75 -24.34 21.62 25.78
C THR A 75 -24.28 20.08 25.86
N PRO A 76 -24.96 19.42 26.81
CA PRO A 76 -24.93 17.96 26.94
C PRO A 76 -25.28 17.21 25.64
N THR A 77 -26.24 17.73 24.86
CA THR A 77 -26.64 17.15 23.57
C THR A 77 -25.50 17.25 22.54
N GLN A 78 -24.89 18.42 22.39
CA GLN A 78 -23.76 18.62 21.47
C GLN A 78 -22.53 17.81 21.90
N GLN A 79 -22.30 17.68 23.21
CA GLN A 79 -21.21 16.90 23.75
C GLN A 79 -21.35 15.43 23.38
N SER A 80 -22.56 14.86 23.46
CA SER A 80 -22.83 13.47 23.07
C SER A 80 -22.54 13.19 21.59
N GLU A 81 -22.83 14.14 20.71
CA GLU A 81 -22.57 14.01 19.26
C GLU A 81 -21.10 14.28 18.90
N ALA A 82 -20.47 15.28 19.55
CA ALA A 82 -19.11 15.71 19.25
C ALA A 82 -18.03 14.81 19.84
N ALA A 83 -18.26 14.21 21.02
CA ALA A 83 -17.28 13.38 21.72
C ALA A 83 -16.65 12.26 20.86
N PRO A 84 -17.42 11.41 20.15
CA PRO A 84 -16.82 10.36 19.32
C PRO A 84 -15.98 10.94 18.17
N LEU A 85 -16.39 12.06 17.58
CA LEU A 85 -15.64 12.73 16.50
C LEU A 85 -14.34 13.34 17.03
N ILE A 86 -14.36 13.97 18.20
CA ILE A 86 -13.17 14.50 18.85
C ILE A 86 -12.18 13.37 19.15
N GLN A 87 -12.65 12.25 19.71
CA GLN A 87 -11.82 11.08 19.95
C GLN A 87 -11.20 10.54 18.65
N GLN A 88 -12.00 10.43 17.58
CA GLN A 88 -11.52 10.00 16.27
C GLN A 88 -10.43 10.95 15.72
N ILE A 89 -10.60 12.27 15.87
CA ILE A 89 -9.59 13.27 15.47
C ILE A 89 -8.31 13.06 16.27
N GLN A 90 -8.38 12.89 17.58
CA GLN A 90 -7.19 12.71 18.43
C GLN A 90 -6.41 11.45 18.05
N VAL A 91 -7.10 10.32 17.86
CA VAL A 91 -6.50 9.06 17.40
C VAL A 91 -5.94 9.20 15.99
N GLY A 92 -6.67 9.88 15.10
CA GLY A 92 -6.22 10.19 13.74
C GLY A 92 -4.93 11.00 13.71
N LEU A 93 -4.84 12.07 14.50
CA LEU A 93 -3.65 12.91 14.59
C LEU A 93 -2.43 12.14 15.11
N GLN A 94 -2.63 11.25 16.09
CA GLN A 94 -1.54 10.41 16.57
C GLN A 94 -1.02 9.49 15.45
N ARG A 95 -1.93 8.81 14.74
CA ARG A 95 -1.57 7.96 13.59
C ARG A 95 -0.85 8.75 12.48
N TYR A 96 -1.31 9.97 12.20
CA TYR A 96 -0.67 10.87 11.24
C TYR A 96 0.75 11.25 11.67
N SER A 97 0.98 11.47 12.96
CA SER A 97 2.31 11.73 13.53
C SER A 97 3.23 10.51 13.39
N ASP A 98 2.73 9.32 13.75
CA ASP A 98 3.50 8.08 13.73
C ASP A 98 3.95 7.75 12.30
N ILE A 99 3.04 7.84 11.33
CA ILE A 99 3.36 7.56 9.92
C ILE A 99 4.30 8.60 9.31
N SER A 100 4.22 9.86 9.77
CA SER A 100 5.11 10.93 9.30
C SER A 100 6.55 10.75 9.75
N LYS A 101 6.80 9.99 10.82
CA LYS A 101 8.14 9.66 11.32
C LYS A 101 8.69 8.36 10.76
N GLN A 102 7.84 7.56 10.12
CA GLN A 102 8.23 6.26 9.59
C GLN A 102 9.26 6.42 8.47
N LYS A 103 10.37 5.67 8.57
CA LYS A 103 11.39 5.58 7.54
C LYS A 103 11.05 4.44 6.59
N TRP A 104 10.75 4.78 5.34
CA TRP A 104 10.37 3.83 4.30
C TRP A 104 11.57 3.35 3.47
N SER A 105 12.63 4.15 3.42
CA SER A 105 13.81 3.94 2.58
C SER A 105 14.85 3.07 3.28
N GLN A 106 14.73 1.75 3.14
CA GLN A 106 15.85 0.83 3.36
C GLN A 106 16.31 0.28 2.01
N PRO A 107 17.63 0.14 1.78
CA PRO A 107 18.11 -0.45 0.54
C PRO A 107 17.55 -1.87 0.37
N PRO A 108 17.34 -2.34 -0.88
CA PRO A 108 17.05 -3.74 -1.12
C PRO A 108 18.19 -4.60 -0.55
N PRO A 109 17.90 -5.82 -0.08
CA PRO A 109 18.96 -6.73 0.34
C PRO A 109 19.90 -7.01 -0.85
N GLU A 110 21.20 -7.10 -0.57
CA GLU A 110 22.19 -7.41 -1.60
C GLU A 110 22.05 -8.87 -2.03
N VAL A 111 22.04 -9.10 -3.35
CA VAL A 111 22.03 -10.42 -3.96
C VAL A 111 23.47 -10.82 -4.24
N THR A 112 23.94 -11.90 -3.63
CA THR A 112 25.31 -12.40 -3.81
C THR A 112 25.32 -13.50 -4.85
N VAL A 113 25.82 -13.21 -6.05
CA VAL A 113 25.98 -14.20 -7.12
C VAL A 113 27.18 -15.10 -6.81
N LYS A 114 26.96 -16.42 -6.84
CA LYS A 114 28.01 -17.44 -6.68
C LYS A 114 28.61 -17.81 -8.04
N GLU A 115 29.88 -18.22 -8.06
CA GLU A 115 30.51 -18.73 -9.28
C GLU A 115 29.90 -20.06 -9.77
N LYS A 116 29.42 -20.88 -8.83
CA LYS A 116 28.75 -22.17 -9.09
C LYS A 116 27.59 -22.39 -8.13
N TYR A 117 26.59 -23.14 -8.60
CA TYR A 117 25.39 -23.48 -7.85
C TYR A 117 25.17 -25.00 -7.86
N THR A 118 24.84 -25.58 -6.73
CA THR A 118 24.26 -26.92 -6.71
C THR A 118 22.84 -26.89 -7.27
N PHE A 119 22.34 -28.03 -7.74
CA PHE A 119 20.96 -28.11 -8.23
C PHE A 119 19.93 -27.75 -7.15
N GLN A 120 20.19 -28.09 -5.89
CA GLN A 120 19.32 -27.70 -4.77
C GLN A 120 19.29 -26.18 -4.55
N GLU A 121 20.45 -25.51 -4.61
CA GLU A 121 20.52 -24.04 -4.52
C GLU A 121 19.81 -23.37 -5.69
N PHE A 122 19.93 -23.92 -6.91
CA PHE A 122 19.19 -23.43 -8.07
C PHE A 122 17.66 -23.54 -7.87
N LEU A 123 17.18 -24.66 -7.33
CA LEU A 123 15.75 -24.80 -6.99
C LEU A 123 15.32 -23.79 -5.91
N GLN A 124 16.17 -23.56 -4.89
CA GLN A 124 15.90 -22.56 -3.85
C GLN A 124 15.83 -21.14 -4.42
N LEU A 125 16.68 -20.78 -5.38
CA LEU A 125 16.57 -19.51 -6.11
C LEU A 125 15.24 -19.41 -6.87
N GLY A 126 14.79 -20.49 -7.51
CA GLY A 126 13.49 -20.52 -8.17
C GLY A 126 12.32 -20.29 -7.20
N TYR A 127 12.35 -20.89 -6.00
CA TYR A 127 11.35 -20.62 -4.97
C TYR A 127 11.42 -19.19 -4.45
N HIS A 128 12.63 -18.68 -4.21
CA HIS A 128 12.82 -17.30 -3.75
C HIS A 128 12.30 -16.29 -4.79
N LEU A 129 12.58 -16.53 -6.08
CA LEU A 129 12.07 -15.71 -7.18
C LEU A 129 10.54 -15.66 -7.18
N ARG A 130 9.88 -16.81 -7.07
CA ARG A 130 8.40 -16.88 -7.00
C ARG A 130 7.87 -16.13 -5.78
N ASP A 131 8.46 -16.35 -4.61
CA ASP A 131 7.98 -15.74 -3.37
C ASP A 131 8.10 -14.20 -3.43
N VAL A 132 9.19 -13.67 -3.97
CA VAL A 132 9.37 -12.21 -4.19
C VAL A 132 8.41 -11.68 -5.25
N HIS A 133 8.16 -12.44 -6.32
CA HIS A 133 7.17 -12.07 -7.33
C HIS A 133 5.77 -11.94 -6.72
N GLU A 134 5.33 -12.91 -5.90
CA GLU A 134 4.06 -12.83 -5.20
C GLU A 134 3.99 -11.65 -4.22
N VAL A 135 5.11 -11.28 -3.57
CA VAL A 135 5.18 -10.06 -2.75
C VAL A 135 4.93 -8.82 -3.61
N CYS A 136 5.56 -8.72 -4.77
CA CYS A 136 5.37 -7.61 -5.70
C CYS A 136 3.90 -7.50 -6.14
N ASP A 137 3.28 -8.60 -6.55
CA ASP A 137 1.87 -8.62 -6.98
C ASP A 137 0.93 -8.17 -5.86
N ARG A 138 1.15 -8.68 -4.63
CA ARG A 138 0.36 -8.28 -3.46
C ARG A 138 0.53 -6.80 -3.14
N GLN A 139 1.73 -6.25 -3.28
CA GLN A 139 1.98 -4.83 -3.04
C GLN A 139 1.32 -3.96 -4.11
N GLU A 140 1.36 -4.38 -5.37
CA GLU A 140 0.69 -3.67 -6.47
C GLU A 140 -0.83 -3.63 -6.26
N LEU A 141 -1.44 -4.77 -5.88
CA LEU A 141 -2.86 -4.82 -5.55
C LEU A 141 -3.20 -3.89 -4.37
N LYS A 142 -2.39 -3.90 -3.30
CA LYS A 142 -2.56 -2.97 -2.16
C LYS A 142 -2.51 -1.51 -2.59
N ILE A 143 -1.57 -1.15 -3.46
CA ILE A 143 -1.45 0.22 -4.01
C ILE A 143 -2.69 0.61 -4.81
N VAL A 144 -3.21 -0.29 -5.65
CA VAL A 144 -4.43 -0.05 -6.44
C VAL A 144 -5.63 0.17 -5.52
N MET A 145 -5.82 -0.69 -4.51
CA MET A 145 -6.90 -0.56 -3.54
C MET A 145 -6.80 0.75 -2.74
N GLU A 146 -5.62 1.09 -2.23
CA GLU A 146 -5.41 2.32 -1.46
C GLU A 146 -5.68 3.57 -2.31
N LYS A 147 -5.27 3.57 -3.59
CA LYS A 147 -5.60 4.66 -4.54
C LYS A 147 -7.10 4.81 -4.76
N ALA A 148 -7.84 3.69 -4.85
CA ALA A 148 -9.29 3.72 -5.00
C ALA A 148 -9.97 4.29 -3.75
N ASN A 149 -9.55 3.85 -2.56
CA ASN A 149 -10.03 4.36 -1.28
C ASN A 149 -9.79 5.88 -1.16
N LEU A 150 -8.57 6.35 -1.45
CA LEU A 150 -8.23 7.78 -1.42
C LEU A 150 -9.11 8.63 -2.35
N ARG A 151 -9.48 8.13 -3.54
CA ARG A 151 -10.40 8.84 -4.44
C ARG A 151 -11.80 8.94 -3.85
N SER A 152 -12.28 7.86 -3.24
CA SER A 152 -13.57 7.82 -2.55
C SER A 152 -13.59 8.80 -1.37
N ASP A 153 -12.55 8.78 -0.53
CA ASP A 153 -12.44 9.64 0.64
C ASP A 153 -12.30 11.11 0.27
N GLN A 154 -11.56 11.43 -0.80
CA GLN A 154 -11.48 12.79 -1.33
C GLN A 154 -12.87 13.27 -1.81
N SER A 155 -13.60 12.44 -2.56
CA SER A 155 -14.94 12.80 -3.04
C SER A 155 -15.92 13.01 -1.88
N TYR A 156 -15.82 12.18 -0.83
CA TYR A 156 -16.60 12.34 0.39
C TYR A 156 -16.25 13.63 1.14
N LEU A 157 -14.96 13.95 1.29
CA LEU A 157 -14.49 15.18 1.89
C LEU A 157 -14.98 16.42 1.13
N ASP A 158 -14.95 16.39 -0.21
CA ASP A 158 -15.42 17.49 -1.05
C ASP A 158 -16.93 17.73 -0.84
N SER A 159 -17.72 16.65 -0.81
CA SER A 159 -19.16 16.71 -0.49
C SER A 159 -19.42 17.31 0.91
N LEU A 160 -18.68 16.85 1.93
CA LEU A 160 -18.77 17.41 3.28
C LEU A 160 -18.44 18.90 3.30
N THR A 161 -17.40 19.31 2.58
CA THR A 161 -16.94 20.69 2.51
C THR A 161 -17.97 21.59 1.85
N VAL A 162 -18.56 21.16 0.72
CA VAL A 162 -19.66 21.89 0.07
C VAL A 162 -20.84 22.05 1.01
N SER A 163 -21.26 20.95 1.66
CA SER A 163 -22.37 20.96 2.62
C SER A 163 -22.09 21.85 3.84
N TYR A 164 -20.85 21.95 4.28
CA TYR A 164 -20.44 22.82 5.38
C TYR A 164 -20.47 24.30 4.99
N LEU A 165 -19.98 24.62 3.79
CA LEU A 165 -19.95 25.99 3.27
C LEU A 165 -21.36 26.53 2.97
N SER A 166 -22.34 25.67 2.68
CA SER A 166 -23.74 26.08 2.50
C SER A 166 -24.46 26.42 3.83
N LEU A 167 -23.90 26.05 4.98
CA LEU A 167 -24.50 26.37 6.27
C LEU A 167 -24.19 27.80 6.72
N SER A 168 -25.20 28.46 7.29
CA SER A 168 -25.00 29.78 7.92
C SER A 168 -24.03 29.68 9.10
N LYS A 169 -23.29 30.76 9.41
CA LYS A 169 -22.31 30.75 10.52
C LYS A 169 -22.95 30.47 11.89
N ALA A 170 -24.25 30.74 12.05
CA ALA A 170 -24.99 30.51 13.29
C ALA A 170 -25.60 29.10 13.37
N ASP A 171 -25.47 28.29 12.32
CA ASP A 171 -26.07 26.96 12.26
C ASP A 171 -25.37 25.99 13.25
N PRO A 172 -26.09 25.41 14.23
CA PRO A 172 -25.51 24.48 15.20
C PRO A 172 -24.87 23.24 14.57
N SER A 173 -25.34 22.80 13.39
CA SER A 173 -24.81 21.64 12.67
C SER A 173 -23.42 21.89 12.08
N ARG A 174 -22.93 23.15 12.01
CA ARG A 174 -21.55 23.44 11.55
C ARG A 174 -20.51 22.78 12.43
N LEU A 175 -20.73 22.70 13.75
CA LEU A 175 -19.77 22.08 14.66
C LEU A 175 -19.51 20.62 14.25
N ILE A 176 -20.57 19.83 14.13
CA ILE A 176 -20.48 18.40 13.81
C ILE A 176 -19.89 18.21 12.43
N LYS A 177 -20.39 18.92 11.41
CA LYS A 177 -19.82 18.84 10.05
C LYS A 177 -18.35 19.24 10.01
N GLY A 178 -17.96 20.28 10.74
CA GLY A 178 -16.57 20.72 10.82
C GLY A 178 -15.65 19.67 11.46
N LEU A 179 -16.10 19.05 12.55
CA LEU A 179 -15.38 17.93 13.18
C LEU A 179 -15.25 16.74 12.24
N THR A 180 -16.31 16.40 11.50
CA THR A 180 -16.26 15.35 10.47
C THR A 180 -15.24 15.68 9.38
N ILE A 181 -15.25 16.91 8.85
CA ILE A 181 -14.27 17.37 7.83
C ILE A 181 -12.84 17.23 8.35
N ILE A 182 -12.57 17.68 9.59
CA ILE A 182 -11.24 17.58 10.18
C ILE A 182 -10.81 16.10 10.27
N GLY A 183 -11.66 15.24 10.84
CA GLY A 183 -11.37 13.80 10.99
C GLY A 183 -11.15 13.09 9.65
N THR A 184 -11.99 13.36 8.66
CA THR A 184 -11.87 12.81 7.30
C THR A 184 -10.58 13.28 6.63
N LYS A 185 -10.25 14.58 6.69
CA LYS A 185 -9.02 15.10 6.11
C LYS A 185 -7.77 14.52 6.76
N ILE A 186 -7.75 14.36 8.09
CA ILE A 186 -6.62 13.71 8.79
C ILE A 186 -6.43 12.27 8.30
N SER A 187 -7.52 11.51 8.16
CA SER A 187 -7.48 10.14 7.68
C SER A 187 -6.94 10.08 6.24
N LEU A 188 -7.48 10.92 5.36
CA LEU A 188 -7.04 11.05 3.97
C LEU A 188 -5.53 11.35 3.86
N GLU A 189 -5.01 12.30 4.64
CA GLU A 189 -3.59 12.67 4.59
C GLU A 189 -2.68 11.61 5.23
N THR A 190 -3.19 10.87 6.21
CA THR A 190 -2.52 9.67 6.75
C THR A 190 -2.41 8.59 5.68
N ASP A 191 -3.49 8.34 4.95
CA ASP A 191 -3.56 7.29 3.93
C ASP A 191 -2.74 7.66 2.69
N LYS A 192 -2.65 8.95 2.33
CA LYS A 192 -1.70 9.44 1.31
C LYS A 192 -0.26 9.12 1.69
N LYS A 193 0.16 9.42 2.92
CA LYS A 193 1.50 9.07 3.40
C LYS A 193 1.74 7.56 3.40
N ARG A 194 0.73 6.76 3.76
CA ARG A 194 0.80 5.29 3.68
C ARG A 194 1.00 4.83 2.25
N LEU A 195 0.24 5.36 1.31
CA LEU A 195 0.37 5.05 -0.10
C LEU A 195 1.78 5.35 -0.62
N ASP A 196 2.36 6.48 -0.25
CA ASP A 196 3.73 6.82 -0.66
C ASP A 196 4.76 5.85 -0.06
N GLY A 197 4.58 5.46 1.21
CA GLY A 197 5.37 4.40 1.83
C GLY A 197 5.25 3.05 1.13
N LEU A 198 4.03 2.65 0.75
CA LEU A 198 3.78 1.41 0.01
C LEU A 198 4.43 1.42 -1.37
N LYS A 199 4.43 2.55 -2.09
CA LYS A 199 5.12 2.68 -3.38
C LYS A 199 6.63 2.48 -3.22
N ILE A 200 7.25 3.11 -2.22
CA ILE A 200 8.69 2.96 -1.95
C ILE A 200 9.02 1.48 -1.66
N GLN A 201 8.18 0.80 -0.86
CA GLN A 201 8.35 -0.63 -0.61
C GLN A 201 8.18 -1.46 -1.88
N ALA A 202 7.19 -1.17 -2.71
CA ALA A 202 6.97 -1.87 -3.97
C ALA A 202 8.14 -1.71 -4.95
N ASP A 203 8.69 -0.50 -5.06
CA ASP A 203 9.84 -0.25 -5.92
C ASP A 203 11.08 -1.02 -5.43
N ARG A 204 11.27 -1.12 -4.11
CA ARG A 204 12.33 -1.93 -3.51
C ARG A 204 12.19 -3.42 -3.84
N GLU A 205 11.00 -3.99 -3.68
CA GLU A 205 10.78 -5.41 -3.98
C GLU A 205 10.92 -5.68 -5.49
N LYS A 206 10.55 -4.73 -6.36
CA LYS A 206 10.79 -4.82 -7.80
C LYS A 206 12.28 -4.83 -8.14
N ILE A 207 13.09 -4.03 -7.47
CA ILE A 207 14.55 -4.06 -7.63
C ILE A 207 15.09 -5.42 -7.19
N LEU A 208 14.67 -5.93 -6.03
CA LEU A 208 15.07 -7.25 -5.55
C LEU A 208 14.67 -8.37 -6.54
N LEU A 209 13.43 -8.33 -7.05
CA LEU A 209 12.94 -9.26 -8.06
C LEU A 209 13.86 -9.28 -9.30
N HIS A 210 14.24 -8.10 -9.78
CA HIS A 210 15.13 -7.96 -10.94
C HIS A 210 16.52 -8.54 -10.67
N GLU A 211 17.09 -8.31 -9.49
CA GLU A 211 18.40 -8.88 -9.14
C GLU A 211 18.34 -10.41 -8.99
N ILE A 212 17.29 -10.97 -8.38
CA ILE A 212 17.11 -12.42 -8.31
C ILE A 212 16.90 -13.02 -9.71
N GLN A 213 16.17 -12.33 -10.61
CA GLN A 213 16.02 -12.78 -12.00
C GLN A 213 17.36 -12.87 -12.72
N LYS A 214 18.25 -11.89 -12.52
CA LYS A 214 19.63 -11.95 -13.04
C LYS A 214 20.41 -13.11 -12.43
N GLU A 215 20.31 -13.31 -11.12
CA GLU A 215 20.98 -14.42 -10.45
C GLU A 215 20.50 -15.77 -10.98
N VAL A 216 19.19 -15.98 -11.11
CA VAL A 216 18.61 -17.21 -11.69
C VAL A 216 19.10 -17.43 -13.11
N ALA A 217 19.13 -16.37 -13.93
CA ALA A 217 19.63 -16.45 -15.30
C ALA A 217 21.12 -16.85 -15.35
N PHE A 218 21.94 -16.30 -14.45
CA PHE A 218 23.35 -16.66 -14.31
C PHE A 218 23.52 -18.10 -13.81
N ALA A 219 22.83 -18.46 -12.73
CA ALA A 219 22.89 -19.76 -12.08
C ALA A 219 22.54 -20.90 -13.03
N ARG A 220 21.59 -20.69 -13.95
CA ARG A 220 21.21 -21.68 -14.98
C ARG A 220 22.39 -22.16 -15.82
N GLY A 221 23.37 -21.30 -16.10
CA GLY A 221 24.59 -21.65 -16.84
C GLY A 221 25.74 -22.17 -15.97
N HIS A 222 25.61 -22.12 -14.65
CA HIS A 222 26.67 -22.38 -13.68
C HIS A 222 26.27 -23.45 -12.65
N ILE A 223 25.36 -24.35 -13.03
CA ILE A 223 24.94 -25.48 -12.18
C ILE A 223 26.05 -26.53 -12.18
N ASP A 224 26.47 -26.97 -10.99
CA ASP A 224 27.32 -28.13 -10.81
C ASP A 224 26.49 -29.42 -10.98
N ILE A 225 26.50 -29.95 -12.20
CA ILE A 225 25.75 -31.14 -12.59
C ILE A 225 26.25 -32.40 -11.85
N SER A 226 27.51 -32.42 -11.38
CA SER A 226 28.12 -33.58 -10.72
C SER A 226 27.41 -33.96 -9.42
N GLN A 227 26.66 -33.04 -8.83
CA GLN A 227 25.94 -33.24 -7.57
C GLN A 227 24.46 -33.63 -7.76
N ILE A 228 24.00 -33.82 -9.00
CA ILE A 228 22.60 -34.20 -9.27
C ILE A 228 22.41 -35.69 -9.00
N ALA A 229 21.72 -36.01 -7.90
CA ALA A 229 21.34 -37.38 -7.56
C ALA A 229 19.93 -37.71 -8.06
N LEU A 230 19.82 -38.09 -9.34
CA LEU A 230 18.55 -38.42 -10.00
C LEU A 230 17.66 -39.44 -9.24
N PRO A 231 18.20 -40.51 -8.61
CA PRO A 231 17.39 -41.46 -7.84
C PRO A 231 16.65 -40.84 -6.65
N LEU A 232 17.21 -39.78 -6.03
CA LEU A 232 16.55 -39.09 -4.91
C LEU A 232 15.27 -38.38 -5.39
N PHE A 233 15.32 -37.71 -6.54
CA PHE A 233 14.16 -37.03 -7.11
C PHE A 233 13.08 -38.00 -7.59
N GLU A 234 13.47 -39.18 -8.11
CA GLU A 234 12.52 -40.24 -8.44
C GLU A 234 11.79 -40.77 -7.19
N GLN A 235 12.51 -40.91 -6.08
CA GLN A 235 11.92 -41.28 -4.79
C GLN A 235 10.95 -40.20 -4.28
N GLU A 236 11.26 -38.92 -4.47
CA GLU A 236 10.37 -37.81 -4.13
C GLU A 236 9.08 -37.84 -4.95
N VAL A 237 9.16 -38.10 -6.27
CA VAL A 237 7.98 -38.29 -7.13
C VAL A 237 7.12 -39.44 -6.61
N THR A 238 7.74 -40.56 -6.26
CA THR A 238 7.04 -41.73 -5.72
C THR A 238 6.34 -41.41 -4.40
N ARG A 239 7.01 -40.71 -3.49
CA ARG A 239 6.43 -40.25 -2.22
C ARG A 239 5.24 -39.31 -2.46
N ALA A 240 5.35 -38.35 -3.38
CA ALA A 240 4.28 -37.42 -3.71
C ALA A 240 3.05 -38.13 -4.32
N LYS A 241 3.27 -39.15 -5.17
CA LYS A 241 2.18 -40.00 -5.70
C LYS A 241 1.41 -40.71 -4.58
N ILE A 242 2.13 -41.25 -3.60
CA ILE A 242 1.52 -41.92 -2.43
C ILE A 242 0.70 -40.92 -1.61
N GLN A 243 1.24 -39.72 -1.34
CA GLN A 243 0.54 -38.67 -0.60
C GLN A 243 -0.75 -38.20 -1.30
N LEU A 244 -0.70 -38.00 -2.63
CA LEU A 244 -1.89 -37.64 -3.40
C LEU A 244 -2.96 -38.74 -3.31
N ARG A 245 -2.56 -40.00 -3.44
CA ARG A 245 -3.50 -41.13 -3.32
C ARG A 245 -4.14 -41.19 -1.93
N GLN A 246 -3.36 -40.97 -0.86
CA GLN A 246 -3.89 -40.92 0.51
C GLN A 246 -4.88 -39.77 0.69
N ALA A 247 -4.58 -38.58 0.16
CA ALA A 247 -5.48 -37.42 0.24
C ALA A 247 -6.78 -37.64 -0.56
N GLN A 248 -6.71 -38.32 -1.70
CA GLN A 248 -7.89 -38.69 -2.50
C GLN A 248 -8.80 -39.68 -1.74
N VAL A 249 -8.21 -40.71 -1.12
CA VAL A 249 -8.96 -41.69 -0.31
C VAL A 249 -9.61 -41.00 0.89
N SER A 250 -8.87 -40.16 1.61
CA SER A 250 -9.40 -39.45 2.78
C SER A 250 -10.55 -38.49 2.43
N LEU A 251 -10.44 -37.76 1.30
CA LEU A 251 -11.52 -36.93 0.80
C LEU A 251 -12.76 -37.77 0.47
N LEU A 252 -12.59 -38.90 -0.22
CA LEU A 252 -13.70 -39.79 -0.58
C LEU A 252 -14.40 -40.37 0.66
N GLU A 253 -13.62 -40.81 1.65
CA GLU A 253 -14.15 -41.29 2.93
C GLU A 253 -14.96 -40.20 3.63
N LYS A 254 -14.45 -38.96 3.67
CA LYS A 254 -15.15 -37.83 4.30
C LYS A 254 -16.42 -37.42 3.55
N GLN A 255 -16.37 -37.39 2.22
CA GLN A 255 -17.56 -37.15 1.39
C GLN A 255 -18.62 -38.23 1.63
N THR A 256 -18.23 -39.50 1.78
CA THR A 256 -19.16 -40.61 2.05
C THR A 256 -19.75 -40.52 3.45
N GLN A 257 -18.93 -40.21 4.47
CA GLN A 257 -19.36 -40.05 5.86
C GLN A 257 -20.35 -38.90 6.06
N LEU A 258 -20.18 -37.82 5.29
CA LEU A 258 -20.94 -36.57 5.44
C LEU A 258 -22.02 -36.39 4.36
N ALA A 259 -22.23 -37.37 3.49
CA ALA A 259 -23.12 -37.29 2.33
C ALA A 259 -24.57 -36.91 2.68
N THR A 260 -25.03 -37.19 3.90
CA THR A 260 -26.40 -36.91 4.37
C THR A 260 -26.46 -35.75 5.37
N GLN A 261 -25.33 -35.07 5.63
CA GLN A 261 -25.24 -33.98 6.61
C GLN A 261 -25.08 -32.64 5.90
N GLU A 262 -26.20 -31.93 5.69
CA GLU A 262 -26.19 -30.57 5.17
C GLU A 262 -25.95 -29.56 6.32
N SER A 263 -24.74 -29.55 6.86
CA SER A 263 -24.30 -28.57 7.85
C SER A 263 -23.12 -27.75 7.35
N THR A 264 -23.00 -26.51 7.84
CA THR A 264 -21.85 -25.62 7.54
C THR A 264 -20.54 -26.28 7.96
N GLU A 265 -20.54 -27.05 9.05
CA GLU A 265 -19.39 -27.80 9.55
C GLU A 265 -19.00 -28.93 8.58
N ALA A 266 -19.96 -29.72 8.11
CA ALA A 266 -19.72 -30.77 7.12
C ALA A 266 -19.13 -30.23 5.80
N ASN A 267 -19.69 -29.11 5.32
CA ASN A 267 -19.17 -28.41 4.14
C ASN A 267 -17.75 -27.88 4.36
N SER A 268 -17.45 -27.34 5.55
CA SER A 268 -16.11 -26.85 5.88
C SER A 268 -15.06 -27.97 5.93
N GLU A 269 -15.43 -29.15 6.44
CA GLU A 269 -14.54 -30.30 6.51
C GLU A 269 -14.26 -30.86 5.10
N ILE A 270 -15.27 -30.98 4.24
CA ILE A 270 -15.08 -31.39 2.84
C ILE A 270 -14.18 -30.39 2.09
N LEU A 271 -14.38 -29.09 2.33
CA LEU A 271 -13.52 -28.05 1.75
C LEU A 271 -12.06 -28.20 2.22
N ASN A 272 -11.84 -28.44 3.52
CA ASN A 272 -10.50 -28.66 4.07
C ASN A 272 -9.82 -29.87 3.42
N GLN A 273 -10.51 -31.00 3.30
CA GLN A 273 -9.98 -32.19 2.62
C GLN A 273 -9.71 -31.94 1.14
N THR A 274 -10.54 -31.13 0.47
CA THR A 274 -10.32 -30.71 -0.91
C THR A 274 -9.04 -29.87 -1.05
N LEU A 275 -8.77 -28.98 -0.09
CA LEU A 275 -7.52 -28.22 -0.03
C LEU A 275 -6.31 -29.13 0.21
N ILE A 276 -6.42 -30.11 1.11
CA ILE A 276 -5.35 -31.11 1.37
C ILE A 276 -5.02 -31.89 0.09
N ARG A 277 -6.03 -32.40 -0.62
CA ARG A 277 -5.85 -33.08 -1.92
C ARG A 277 -5.18 -32.18 -2.94
N SER A 278 -5.66 -30.94 -3.09
CA SER A 278 -5.11 -30.00 -4.08
C SER A 278 -3.64 -29.64 -3.76
N ARG A 279 -3.27 -29.52 -2.48
CA ARG A 279 -1.87 -29.34 -2.07
C ARG A 279 -1.00 -30.55 -2.43
N ALA A 280 -1.51 -31.77 -2.22
CA ALA A 280 -0.80 -32.99 -2.58
C ALA A 280 -0.59 -33.11 -4.11
N GLU A 281 -1.56 -32.66 -4.90
CA GLU A 281 -1.47 -32.61 -6.36
C GLU A 281 -0.39 -31.62 -6.83
N VAL A 282 -0.37 -30.41 -6.28
CA VAL A 282 0.68 -29.42 -6.55
C VAL A 282 2.07 -29.95 -6.17
N ASN A 283 2.18 -30.68 -5.05
CA ASN A 283 3.45 -31.30 -4.64
C ASN A 283 3.92 -32.38 -5.62
N LEU A 284 3.00 -33.19 -6.16
CA LEU A 284 3.34 -34.18 -7.19
C LEU A 284 3.85 -33.51 -8.47
N ILE A 285 3.14 -32.50 -8.97
CA ILE A 285 3.56 -31.74 -10.16
C ILE A 285 4.96 -31.15 -9.92
N ARG A 286 5.20 -30.55 -8.76
CA ARG A 286 6.51 -30.00 -8.39
C ARG A 286 7.61 -31.07 -8.41
N ALA A 287 7.39 -32.22 -7.78
CA ALA A 287 8.36 -33.31 -7.77
C ALA A 287 8.66 -33.82 -9.18
N GLN A 288 7.64 -33.96 -10.03
CA GLN A 288 7.80 -34.37 -11.43
C GLN A 288 8.59 -33.35 -12.24
N LEU A 289 8.30 -32.05 -12.10
CA LEU A 289 9.05 -30.99 -12.77
C LEU A 289 10.51 -30.95 -12.32
N THR A 290 10.78 -31.09 -11.02
CA THR A 290 12.16 -31.17 -10.50
C THR A 290 12.91 -32.36 -11.09
N TYR A 291 12.28 -33.53 -11.15
CA TYR A 291 12.87 -34.72 -11.76
C TYR A 291 13.18 -34.51 -13.25
N ILE A 292 12.23 -33.97 -14.02
CA ILE A 292 12.41 -33.66 -15.45
C ILE A 292 13.54 -32.65 -15.64
N LEU A 293 13.59 -31.58 -14.83
CA LEU A 293 14.66 -30.59 -14.89
C LEU A 293 16.03 -31.21 -14.61
N ALA A 294 16.12 -32.10 -13.62
CA ALA A 294 17.35 -32.84 -13.34
C ALA A 294 17.78 -33.71 -14.52
N GLN A 295 16.84 -34.38 -15.19
CA GLN A 295 17.13 -35.18 -16.40
C GLN A 295 17.66 -34.31 -17.55
N ILE A 296 17.01 -33.17 -17.82
CA ILE A 296 17.42 -32.23 -18.88
C ILE A 296 18.85 -31.71 -18.61
N LEU A 297 19.18 -31.38 -17.36
CA LEU A 297 20.50 -30.89 -17.01
C LEU A 297 21.61 -31.96 -17.12
N LEU A 298 21.27 -33.23 -16.87
CA LEU A 298 22.20 -34.36 -17.04
C LEU A 298 22.38 -34.76 -18.51
N HIS A 299 21.42 -34.45 -19.37
CA HIS A 299 21.42 -34.78 -20.80
C HIS A 299 21.09 -33.54 -21.66
N PRO A 300 21.98 -32.53 -21.73
CA PRO A 300 21.79 -31.36 -22.57
C PRO A 300 22.05 -31.73 -24.05
N GLU A 301 21.01 -32.14 -24.77
CA GLU A 301 21.02 -32.19 -26.24
C GLU A 301 20.62 -30.83 -26.85
#